data_AF-A0A8C9JP56-F1
#
_entry.id   AF-A0A8C9JP56-F1
#
_cell.length_a   1.000
_cell.length_b   1.000
_cell.length_c   1.000
_cell.angle_alpha   90.00
_cell.angle_beta   90.00
_cell.angle_gamma   90.00
#
_symmetry.space_group_name_H-M   'P 1'
#
loop_
_entity.id
_entity.type
_entity.pdbx_description
1 polymer ?
#
loop_
_entity_poly.entity_id
_entity_poly.type
_entity_poly.pdbx_seq_one_letter_code
_entity_poly.pdbx_strand_id
1 'polypeptide(L)' 'MKQGVQQLPWKQECKLVKFSQTAADLKQFCLYKVQHNPLLTTVTSSRNPFRPQKVCSFW' A
#
# COMPACT_ATOMS: atom_id res chain seq x y z
N MET A 1 -31.55 0.84 -34.59
CA MET A 1 -31.69 0.44 -33.18
C MET A 1 -30.47 0.89 -32.41
N LYS A 2 -30.60 1.80 -31.42
CA LYS A 2 -29.53 2.07 -30.47
C LYS A 2 -29.79 1.18 -29.26
N GLN A 3 -29.05 0.07 -29.13
CA GLN A 3 -28.95 -0.63 -27.85
C GLN A 3 -28.08 0.25 -26.92
N GLY A 4 -28.70 1.27 -26.36
CA GLY A 4 -28.11 2.05 -25.28
C GLY A 4 -28.06 1.14 -24.07
N VAL A 5 -26.87 0.66 -23.73
CA VAL A 5 -26.59 -0.10 -22.51
C VAL A 5 -27.22 0.67 -21.34
N GLN A 6 -28.24 0.08 -20.72
CA GLN A 6 -28.83 0.62 -19.50
C GLN A 6 -27.76 0.51 -18.41
N GLN A 7 -27.09 1.62 -18.11
CA GLN A 7 -26.07 1.63 -17.06
C GLN A 7 -26.74 1.28 -15.72
N LEU A 8 -26.10 0.38 -14.98
CA LEU A 8 -26.69 -0.19 -13.77
C LEU A 8 -26.77 0.86 -12.62
N PRO A 9 -27.86 0.88 -11.84
CA PRO A 9 -28.13 1.87 -10.79
C PRO A 9 -27.00 2.05 -9.76
N TRP A 10 -26.20 1.00 -9.51
CA TRP A 10 -25.11 1.05 -8.52
C TRP A 10 -24.00 2.05 -8.85
N LYS A 11 -23.83 2.42 -10.12
CA LYS A 11 -22.87 3.48 -10.50
C LYS A 11 -23.31 4.86 -10.01
N GLN A 12 -24.62 5.06 -9.80
CA GLN A 12 -25.19 6.35 -9.40
C GLN A 12 -25.18 6.55 -7.88
N GLU A 13 -24.98 5.49 -7.09
CA GLU A 13 -25.03 5.53 -5.62
C GLU A 13 -23.64 5.71 -4.98
N CYS A 14 -22.59 5.84 -5.79
CA CYS A 14 -21.23 6.11 -5.32
C CYS A 14 -21.03 7.60 -5.03
N LYS A 15 -20.80 7.95 -3.77
CA LYS A 15 -20.39 9.31 -3.40
C LYS A 15 -19.00 9.59 -3.96
N LEU A 16 -18.94 10.55 -4.89
CA LEU A 16 -17.68 11.06 -5.40
C LEU A 16 -16.96 11.84 -4.31
N VAL A 17 -15.68 11.56 -4.14
CA VAL A 17 -14.78 12.28 -3.23
C VAL A 17 -13.87 13.17 -4.06
N LYS A 18 -13.46 14.33 -3.51
CA LYS A 18 -12.51 15.20 -4.21
C LYS A 18 -11.18 14.48 -4.38
N PHE A 19 -10.69 14.41 -5.61
CA PHE A 19 -9.40 13.76 -5.90
C PHE A 19 -8.26 14.33 -5.06
N SER A 20 -8.22 15.65 -4.85
CA SER A 20 -7.23 16.32 -4.00
C SER A 20 -7.27 15.82 -2.55
N GLN A 21 -8.47 15.55 -2.02
CA GLN A 21 -8.65 15.04 -0.66
C GLN A 21 -8.13 13.60 -0.58
N THR A 22 -8.57 12.73 -1.51
CA THR A 22 -8.13 11.34 -1.55
C THR A 22 -6.61 11.22 -1.74
N ALA A 23 -6.02 12.09 -2.54
CA ALA A 23 -4.56 12.14 -2.73
C ALA A 23 -3.83 12.57 -1.45
N ALA A 24 -4.35 13.58 -0.74
CA ALA A 24 -3.78 14.02 0.54
C ALA A 24 -3.89 12.93 1.61
N ASP A 25 -5.04 12.27 1.73
CA ASP A 25 -5.27 11.18 2.68
C ASP A 25 -4.35 10.00 2.40
N LEU A 26 -4.20 9.61 1.13
CA LEU A 26 -3.30 8.55 0.71
C LEU A 26 -1.84 8.89 1.05
N LYS A 27 -1.41 10.13 0.76
CA LYS A 27 -0.06 10.59 1.10
C LYS A 27 0.18 10.50 2.61
N GLN A 28 -0.76 10.98 3.43
CA GLN A 28 -0.63 10.94 4.88
C GLN A 28 -0.56 9.51 5.41
N PHE A 29 -1.38 8.60 4.86
CA PHE A 29 -1.33 7.18 5.18
C PHE A 29 0.05 6.57 4.86
N CYS A 30 0.57 6.83 3.66
CA CYS A 30 1.89 6.35 3.25
C CYS A 30 3.01 6.88 4.16
N LEU A 31 2.97 8.17 4.50
CA LEU A 31 3.96 8.78 5.41
C LEU A 31 3.92 8.16 6.81
N TYR A 32 2.73 7.87 7.33
CA TYR A 32 2.61 7.19 8.62
C TYR A 32 3.16 5.75 8.56
N LYS A 33 2.89 5.03 7.46
CA LYS A 33 3.31 3.64 7.31
C LYS A 33 4.77 3.46 6.90
N VAL A 34 5.44 4.49 6.38
CA VAL A 34 6.82 4.38 5.88
C VAL A 34 7.77 3.88 6.96
N GLN A 35 7.63 4.38 8.19
CA GLN A 35 8.49 4.03 9.33
C GLN A 35 8.33 2.57 9.77
N HIS A 36 7.18 1.97 9.48
CA HIS A 36 6.86 0.59 9.82
C HIS A 36 7.03 -0.36 8.65
N ASN A 37 7.39 0.14 7.46
CA ASN A 37 7.58 -0.68 6.29
C ASN A 37 9.06 -1.12 6.21
N PRO A 38 9.37 -2.40 6.49
CA PRO A 38 10.74 -2.90 6.50
C PRO A 38 11.40 -2.95 5.11
N LEU A 39 10.64 -2.74 4.03
CA LEU A 39 11.18 -2.62 2.67
C LEU A 39 11.63 -1.19 2.36
N LEU A 40 11.04 -0.19 3.02
CA LEU A 40 11.36 1.22 2.82
C LEU A 40 12.30 1.75 3.90
N THR A 41 12.23 1.18 5.11
CA THR A 41 13.18 1.43 6.19
C THR A 41 14.20 0.30 6.20
N THR A 42 15.48 0.65 6.10
CA THR A 42 16.54 -0.34 6.27
C THR A 42 16.42 -0.98 7.65
N VAL A 43 16.06 -2.25 7.69
CA VAL A 43 16.05 -3.03 8.93
C VAL A 43 17.43 -3.60 9.20
N THR A 44 17.80 -3.71 10.48
CA THR A 44 19.05 -4.37 10.87
C THR A 44 19.02 -5.84 10.43
N SER A 45 20.20 -6.40 10.16
CA SER A 45 20.31 -7.83 9.81
C SER A 45 19.62 -8.72 10.85
N SER A 46 19.77 -8.43 12.15
CA SER A 46 19.12 -9.19 13.24
C SER A 46 17.59 -9.20 13.19
N ARG A 47 16.97 -8.13 12.69
CA ARG A 47 15.50 -7.98 12.58
C ARG A 47 14.97 -8.51 11.25
N ASN A 48 15.83 -8.82 10.29
CA ASN A 48 15.45 -9.42 9.02
C ASN A 48 15.27 -10.95 9.18
N PRO A 49 14.06 -11.50 8.99
CA PRO A 49 13.82 -12.95 9.08
C PRO A 49 14.40 -13.72 7.89
N PHE A 50 14.70 -13.04 6.77
CA PHE A 50 15.31 -13.64 5.58
C PHE A 50 16.84 -13.59 5.59
N ARG A 51 17.46 -13.20 6.71
CA ARG A 51 18.92 -13.16 6.79
C ARG A 51 19.52 -14.57 6.68
N PRO A 52 20.62 -14.76 5.94
CA PRO A 52 21.36 -16.02 5.98
C PRO A 52 21.81 -16.33 7.42
N GLN A 53 21.76 -17.61 7.81
CA GLN A 53 22.32 -18.03 9.09
C GLN A 53 23.83 -17.82 9.07
N LYS A 54 24.35 -17.05 10.03
CA LYS A 54 25.78 -17.02 10.30
C LYS A 54 26.12 -18.30 11.07
N VAL A 55 26.58 -19.32 10.36
CA VAL A 55 27.27 -20.44 11.00
C VAL A 55 28.63 -19.92 11.45
N CYS A 56 28.89 -19.91 12.75
CA CYS A 56 30.24 -19.69 13.25
C CYS A 56 31.08 -20.92 12.89
N SER A 57 31.96 -20.79 11.91
CA SER A 57 33.03 -21.75 11.68
C SER A 57 34.03 -21.59 12.83
N PHE A 58 33.98 -22.50 13.81
CA PHE A 58 35.08 -22.63 14.76
C PHE A 58 36.22 -23.32 14.02
N TRP A 59 37.27 -22.56 13.70
CA TRP A 59 38.60 -23.09 13.42
C TRP A 59 39.34 -23.27 14.74
#